data_AF-A0AA36J9S8-F1
#
_entry.id   AF-A0AA36J9S8-F1
#
_cell.length_a   1.000
_cell.length_b   1.000
_cell.length_c   1.000
_cell.angle_alpha   90.00
_cell.angle_beta   90.00
_cell.angle_gamma   90.00
#
_symmetry.space_group_name_H-M   'P 1'
#
loop_
_entity.id
_entity.type
_entity.pdbx_description
1 polymer ?
#
loop_
_entity_poly.entity_id
_entity_poly.type
_entity_poly.pdbx_seq_one_letter_code
_entity_poly.pdbx_strand_id
1 'polypeptide(L)'
;MTFGVLALFSMKRVTPGHVALIEDWQGNLQPYIYDDSQMVLAIPFWHRCIHIRLIPVKKRFIKEFKTKDNRDVEVRLVCRMQPKVHWVPEIYYKFGKDYGRGFLEKEASVDISEVVKLHTFAELVSGPEDAVEAIADEINLRINDACTFHKIKIAKDETSIVFLDPEGDDVDDVE
;
A
#
# COMPACT_ATOMS: atom_id res chain seq x y z
N MET A 1 25.12 25.47 -32.91
CA MET A 1 24.60 25.65 -31.53
C MET A 1 24.10 24.30 -30.99
N THR A 2 25.00 23.37 -30.70
CA THR A 2 24.64 21.97 -30.35
C THR A 2 25.34 21.46 -29.08
N PHE A 3 26.31 22.22 -28.56
CA PHE A 3 27.04 21.84 -27.35
C PHE A 3 26.34 22.21 -26.03
N GLY A 4 25.39 23.15 -26.04
CA GLY A 4 24.69 23.59 -24.82
C GLY A 4 23.55 22.67 -24.35
N VAL A 5 22.97 21.87 -25.27
CA VAL A 5 21.79 21.04 -24.97
C VAL A 5 22.17 19.76 -24.23
N LEU A 6 23.38 19.22 -24.46
CA LEU A 6 23.89 18.03 -23.77
C LEU A 6 24.24 18.27 -22.29
N ALA A 7 24.55 19.50 -21.89
CA ALA A 7 24.91 19.84 -20.51
C ALA A 7 23.70 19.90 -19.55
N LEU A 8 22.47 19.88 -20.07
CA LEU A 8 21.23 19.95 -19.28
C LEU A 8 20.66 18.58 -18.91
N PHE A 9 21.21 17.49 -19.46
CA PHE A 9 20.76 16.14 -19.12
C PHE A 9 21.53 15.61 -17.92
N SER A 10 20.77 15.21 -16.89
CA SER A 10 21.30 14.47 -15.75
C SER A 10 21.00 13.00 -15.95
N MET A 11 22.05 12.17 -15.90
CA MET A 11 21.92 10.72 -15.82
C MET A 11 21.80 10.31 -14.36
N LYS A 12 20.67 9.68 -14.00
CA LYS A 12 20.46 9.13 -12.67
C LYS A 12 20.35 7.61 -12.75
N ARG A 13 21.08 6.92 -11.88
CA ARG A 13 20.97 5.47 -11.75
C ARG A 13 19.70 5.13 -10.98
N VAL A 14 18.97 4.12 -11.44
CA VAL A 14 17.82 3.57 -10.70
C VAL A 14 18.35 2.77 -9.51
N THR A 15 17.76 2.98 -8.34
CA THR A 15 18.13 2.24 -7.13
C THR A 15 17.78 0.75 -7.32
N PRO A 16 18.66 -0.19 -6.94
CA PRO A 16 18.36 -1.62 -7.03
C PRO A 16 17.02 -1.99 -6.38
N GLY A 17 16.24 -2.86 -7.04
CA GLY A 17 14.92 -3.27 -6.58
C GLY A 17 13.84 -2.17 -6.59
N HIS A 18 14.10 -1.07 -7.30
CA HIS A 18 13.14 -0.02 -7.61
C HIS A 18 13.00 0.12 -9.12
N VAL A 19 11.89 0.71 -9.54
CA VAL A 19 11.68 1.22 -10.90
C VAL A 19 11.66 2.72 -10.84
N ALA A 20 12.20 3.37 -11.86
CA ALA A 20 12.06 4.80 -12.01
C ALA A 20 10.99 5.15 -13.04
N LEU A 21 10.16 6.11 -12.68
CA LEU A 21 9.25 6.82 -13.56
C LEU A 21 9.76 8.24 -13.76
N ILE A 22 9.45 8.82 -14.91
CA ILE A 22 9.67 10.24 -15.18
C ILE A 22 8.32 10.94 -15.18
N GLU A 23 8.20 11.96 -14.33
CA GLU A 23 7.08 12.88 -14.29
C GLU A 23 7.51 14.22 -14.90
N ASP A 24 6.76 14.70 -15.88
CA ASP A 24 6.95 16.02 -16.47
C ASP A 24 6.46 17.11 -15.50
N TRP A 25 6.89 18.36 -15.70
CA TRP A 25 6.46 19.51 -14.91
C TRP A 25 4.93 19.71 -14.84
N GLN A 26 4.19 19.14 -15.80
CA GLN A 26 2.71 19.14 -15.84
C GLN A 26 2.07 18.03 -14.99
N GLY A 27 2.87 17.16 -14.35
CA GLY A 27 2.38 16.02 -13.57
C GLY A 27 2.05 14.78 -14.39
N ASN A 28 2.41 14.75 -15.68
CA ASN A 28 2.20 13.60 -16.54
C ASN A 28 3.40 12.66 -16.46
N LEU A 29 3.13 11.37 -16.23
CA LEU A 29 4.12 10.30 -16.31
C LEU A 29 4.41 9.92 -17.75
N GLN A 30 5.68 9.83 -18.07
CA GLN A 30 6.12 9.25 -19.34
C GLN A 30 5.82 7.74 -19.36
N PRO A 31 5.46 7.18 -20.53
CA PRO A 31 5.02 5.78 -20.63
C PRO A 31 6.17 4.77 -20.42
N TYR A 32 7.42 5.22 -20.43
CA TYR A 32 8.57 4.34 -20.24
C TYR A 32 8.91 4.14 -18.77
N ILE A 33 9.09 2.88 -18.39
CA ILE A 33 9.43 2.44 -17.05
C ILE A 33 10.90 2.02 -17.07
N TYR A 34 11.74 2.69 -16.27
CA TYR A 34 13.18 2.42 -16.22
C TYR A 34 13.51 1.39 -15.15
N ASP A 35 14.12 0.29 -15.57
CA ASP A 35 14.53 -0.79 -14.67
C ASP A 35 15.83 -0.48 -13.92
N ASP A 36 16.18 -1.29 -12.92
CA ASP A 36 17.36 -1.09 -12.06
C ASP A 36 18.71 -1.18 -12.80
N SER A 37 18.73 -1.89 -13.93
CA SER A 37 19.87 -2.00 -14.84
C SER A 37 20.06 -0.78 -15.75
N GLN A 38 19.08 0.12 -15.80
CA GLN A 38 19.05 1.23 -16.74
C GLN A 38 19.41 2.58 -16.06
N MET A 39 19.87 3.51 -16.89
CA MET A 39 20.10 4.91 -16.48
C MET A 39 18.93 5.76 -16.97
N VAL A 40 18.39 6.58 -16.07
CA VAL A 40 17.34 7.53 -16.38
C VAL A 40 17.97 8.81 -16.90
N LEU A 41 17.57 9.23 -18.09
CA LEU A 41 17.92 10.55 -18.63
C LEU A 41 16.82 11.53 -18.28
N ALA A 42 17.11 12.46 -17.37
CA ALA A 42 16.16 13.48 -16.93
C ALA A 42 16.76 14.88 -17.06
N ILE A 43 15.94 15.84 -17.48
CA ILE A 43 16.29 17.26 -17.45
C ILE A 43 15.89 17.77 -16.06
N PRO A 44 16.83 18.18 -15.18
CA PRO A 44 16.53 18.45 -13.77
C PRO A 44 15.44 19.50 -13.52
N PHE A 45 15.27 20.44 -14.44
CA PHE A 45 14.31 21.55 -14.31
C PHE A 45 12.90 21.19 -14.81
N TRP A 46 12.77 20.19 -15.69
CA TRP A 46 11.49 19.82 -16.29
C TRP A 46 10.99 18.44 -15.89
N HIS A 47 11.89 17.54 -15.52
CA HIS A 47 11.59 16.14 -15.25
C HIS A 47 11.90 15.79 -13.80
N ARG A 48 10.93 15.21 -13.12
CA ARG A 48 11.10 14.60 -11.79
C ARG A 48 11.24 13.10 -11.95
N CYS A 49 12.33 12.56 -11.43
CA CYS A 49 12.54 11.12 -11.39
C CYS A 49 11.96 10.57 -10.09
N ILE A 50 10.97 9.69 -10.21
CA ILE A 50 10.28 9.07 -9.09
C ILE A 50 10.71 7.61 -9.02
N HIS A 51 11.33 7.23 -7.90
CA HIS A 51 11.68 5.85 -7.64
C HIS A 51 10.56 5.17 -6.84
N ILE A 52 10.06 4.05 -7.37
CA ILE A 52 9.03 3.21 -6.76
C ILE A 52 9.63 1.85 -6.47
N ARG A 53 9.40 1.35 -5.26
CA ARG A 53 9.97 0.08 -4.80
C ARG A 53 9.21 -1.11 -5.40
N LEU A 54 9.94 -2.07 -5.98
CA LEU A 54 9.41 -3.37 -6.43
C LEU A 54 9.59 -4.48 -5.39
N ILE A 55 10.56 -4.33 -4.49
CA ILE A 55 10.80 -5.29 -3.42
C ILE A 55 9.54 -5.34 -2.54
N PRO A 56 9.05 -6.54 -2.17
CA PRO A 56 7.88 -6.68 -1.32
C PRO A 56 8.04 -5.91 0.00
N VAL A 57 7.07 -5.05 0.32
CA VAL A 57 7.11 -4.20 1.52
C VAL A 57 6.11 -4.70 2.53
N LYS A 58 6.58 -4.98 3.76
CA LYS A 58 5.71 -5.22 4.91
C LYS A 58 5.20 -3.87 5.42
N LYS A 59 3.88 -3.72 5.47
CA LYS A 59 3.21 -2.51 5.98
C LYS A 59 2.30 -2.91 7.13
N ARG A 60 2.39 -2.16 8.23
CA ARG A 60 1.47 -2.21 9.36
C ARG A 60 0.50 -1.05 9.22
N PHE A 61 -0.79 -1.35 9.33
CA PHE A 61 -1.88 -0.40 9.30
C PHE A 61 -2.69 -0.59 10.57
N ILE A 62 -2.83 0.49 11.31
CA ILE A 62 -3.57 0.54 12.57
C ILE A 62 -4.58 1.66 12.40
N LYS A 63 -5.86 1.33 12.56
CA LYS A 63 -6.92 2.33 12.47
C LYS A 63 -8.12 1.89 13.29
N GLU A 64 -8.75 2.87 13.93
CA GLU A 64 -9.99 2.70 14.66
C GLU A 64 -11.18 2.74 13.71
N PHE A 65 -12.13 1.83 13.93
CA PHE A 65 -13.37 1.72 13.18
C PHE A 65 -14.56 1.62 14.12
N LYS A 66 -15.69 2.15 13.64
CA LYS A 66 -16.96 2.07 14.35
C LYS A 66 -17.71 0.79 14.02
N THR A 67 -18.02 0.04 15.06
CA THR A 67 -18.87 -1.16 15.00
C THR A 67 -20.34 -0.81 14.86
N LYS A 68 -21.18 -1.83 14.65
CA LYS A 68 -22.65 -1.70 14.62
C LYS A 68 -23.23 -1.02 15.86
N ASP A 69 -22.62 -1.27 17.03
CA ASP A 69 -23.05 -0.71 18.32
C ASP A 69 -22.47 0.68 18.60
N ASN A 70 -21.85 1.29 17.60
CA ASN A 70 -21.22 2.60 17.67
C ASN A 70 -20.08 2.67 18.71
N ARG A 71 -19.47 1.52 19.02
CA ARG A 71 -18.22 1.41 19.78
C ARG A 71 -17.03 1.37 18.84
N ASP A 72 -15.93 1.96 19.26
CA ASP A 72 -14.68 1.99 18.51
C ASP A 72 -13.91 0.66 18.72
N VAL A 73 -13.36 0.12 17.64
CA VAL A 73 -12.49 -1.08 17.63
C VAL A 73 -11.23 -0.72 16.86
N GLU A 74 -10.07 -1.04 17.42
CA GLU A 74 -8.80 -0.91 16.72
C GLU A 74 -8.55 -2.14 15.85
N VAL A 75 -8.32 -1.93 14.55
CA VAL A 75 -7.94 -2.99 13.62
C VAL A 75 -6.46 -2.84 13.27
N ARG A 76 -5.68 -3.86 13.60
CA ARG A 76 -4.26 -3.99 13.22
C ARG A 76 -4.15 -4.95 12.05
N LEU A 77 -3.89 -4.41 10.86
CA LEU A 77 -3.59 -5.18 9.66
C LEU A 77 -2.09 -5.11 9.36
N VAL A 78 -1.47 -6.26 9.19
CA VAL A 78 -0.12 -6.37 8.66
C VAL A 78 -0.20 -7.12 7.35
N CYS A 79 0.34 -6.53 6.28
CA CYS A 79 0.36 -7.17 4.97
C CYS A 79 1.69 -6.92 4.25
N ARG A 80 2.11 -7.89 3.44
CA ARG A 80 3.26 -7.76 2.54
C ARG A 80 2.80 -7.59 1.11
N MET A 81 3.13 -6.43 0.53
CA MET A 81 2.63 -6.02 -0.78
C MET A 81 3.77 -5.81 -1.79
N GLN A 82 3.54 -6.24 -3.04
CA GLN A 82 4.48 -6.08 -4.14
C GLN A 82 3.74 -5.62 -5.42
N PRO A 83 4.12 -4.50 -6.05
CA PRO A 83 3.48 -4.04 -7.28
C PRO A 83 3.99 -4.83 -8.49
N LYS A 84 3.14 -5.07 -9.48
CA LYS A 84 3.57 -5.59 -10.78
C LYS A 84 4.20 -4.48 -11.62
N VAL A 85 5.42 -4.70 -12.12
CA VAL A 85 6.25 -3.70 -12.82
C VAL A 85 5.49 -2.92 -13.90
N HIS A 86 4.76 -3.62 -14.77
CA HIS A 86 4.04 -2.98 -15.88
C HIS A 86 2.92 -2.01 -15.46
N TRP A 87 2.39 -2.17 -14.25
CA TRP A 87 1.26 -1.38 -13.73
C TRP A 87 1.70 -0.30 -12.74
N VAL A 88 3.00 -0.14 -12.54
CA VAL A 88 3.57 0.86 -11.62
C VAL A 88 3.13 2.30 -11.92
N PRO A 89 2.99 2.76 -13.18
CA PRO A 89 2.46 4.10 -13.47
C PRO A 89 1.02 4.30 -12.96
N GLU A 90 0.14 3.33 -13.18
CA GLU A 90 -1.25 3.39 -12.73
C GLU A 90 -1.37 3.33 -11.21
N ILE A 91 -0.59 2.44 -10.58
CA ILE A 91 -0.47 2.33 -9.13
C ILE A 91 0.00 3.67 -8.54
N TYR A 92 0.98 4.32 -9.16
CA TYR A 92 1.47 5.64 -8.73
C TYR A 92 0.39 6.71 -8.86
N TYR A 93 -0.35 6.77 -9.96
CA TYR A 93 -1.42 7.76 -10.11
C TYR A 93 -2.51 7.60 -9.04
N LYS A 94 -2.87 6.36 -8.69
CA LYS A 94 -3.94 6.10 -7.72
C LYS A 94 -3.48 6.26 -6.26
N PHE A 95 -2.31 5.74 -5.92
CA PHE A 95 -1.85 5.58 -4.54
C PHE A 95 -0.59 6.39 -4.19
N GLY A 96 0.04 7.03 -5.18
CA GLY A 96 1.25 7.82 -5.01
C GLY A 96 2.52 6.98 -4.86
N LYS A 97 3.60 7.64 -4.44
CA LYS A 97 4.93 7.03 -4.28
C LYS A 97 4.95 5.92 -3.22
N ASP A 98 4.25 6.11 -2.11
CA ASP A 98 4.08 5.09 -1.07
C ASP A 98 2.78 4.31 -1.29
N TYR A 99 2.74 3.57 -2.40
CA TYR A 99 1.55 2.86 -2.85
C TYR A 99 0.94 1.95 -1.77
N GLY A 100 1.77 1.34 -0.93
CA GLY A 100 1.29 0.46 0.14
C GLY A 100 0.46 1.20 1.17
N ARG A 101 0.93 2.37 1.62
CA ARG A 101 0.16 3.21 2.53
C ARG A 101 -1.09 3.78 1.86
N GLY A 102 -0.94 4.28 0.63
CA GLY A 102 -2.06 4.84 -0.13
C GLY A 102 -3.17 3.83 -0.41
N PHE A 103 -2.81 2.57 -0.71
CA PHE A 103 -3.76 1.48 -0.88
C PHE A 103 -4.51 1.17 0.43
N LEU A 104 -3.78 1.05 1.54
CA LEU A 104 -4.37 0.71 2.83
C LEU A 104 -5.33 1.81 3.33
N GLU A 105 -4.97 3.07 3.12
CA GLU A 105 -5.82 4.20 3.51
C GLU A 105 -7.06 4.36 2.62
N LYS A 106 -6.94 4.18 1.30
CA LYS A 106 -8.04 4.45 0.37
C LYS A 106 -8.99 3.28 0.13
N GLU A 107 -8.46 2.07 -0.01
CA GLU A 107 -9.25 0.89 -0.38
C GLU A 107 -9.48 0.00 0.86
N ALA A 108 -8.40 -0.47 1.49
CA ALA A 108 -8.53 -1.41 2.60
C ALA A 108 -9.32 -0.82 3.77
N SER A 109 -9.19 0.48 4.04
CA SER A 109 -9.97 1.11 5.11
C SER A 109 -11.47 1.16 4.82
N VAL A 110 -11.87 1.21 3.54
CA VAL A 110 -13.28 1.14 3.15
C VAL A 110 -13.79 -0.27 3.36
N ASP A 111 -13.08 -1.27 2.83
CA ASP A 111 -13.44 -2.70 2.95
C ASP A 111 -13.56 -3.14 4.42
N ILE A 112 -12.57 -2.79 5.25
CA ILE A 112 -12.58 -3.07 6.69
C ILE A 112 -13.80 -2.40 7.34
N SER A 113 -14.07 -1.14 7.00
CA SER A 113 -15.20 -0.41 7.60
C SER A 113 -16.55 -1.02 7.23
N GLU A 114 -16.69 -1.59 6.03
CA GLU A 114 -17.92 -2.23 5.59
C GLU A 114 -18.17 -3.53 6.35
N VAL A 115 -17.13 -4.34 6.57
CA VAL A 115 -17.25 -5.59 7.34
C VAL A 115 -17.49 -5.29 8.82
N VAL A 116 -16.70 -4.41 9.43
CA VAL A 116 -16.80 -4.08 10.86
C VAL A 116 -18.17 -3.50 11.24
N LYS A 117 -18.83 -2.76 10.35
CA LYS A 117 -20.18 -2.22 10.60
C LYS A 117 -21.28 -3.28 10.67
N LEU A 118 -21.04 -4.48 10.16
CA LEU A 118 -22.03 -5.57 10.21
C LEU A 118 -22.02 -6.30 11.56
N HIS A 119 -20.90 -6.23 12.28
CA HIS A 119 -20.64 -6.96 13.51
C HIS A 119 -20.75 -6.09 14.76
N THR A 120 -21.09 -6.73 15.88
CA THR A 120 -21.12 -6.10 17.20
C THR A 120 -19.72 -6.08 17.83
N PHE A 121 -19.48 -5.18 18.78
CA PHE A 121 -18.18 -5.10 19.46
C PHE A 121 -17.83 -6.42 20.18
N ALA A 122 -18.83 -7.03 20.81
CA ALA A 122 -18.65 -8.28 21.56
C ALA A 122 -18.25 -9.45 20.65
N GLU A 123 -18.75 -9.49 19.40
CA GLU A 123 -18.38 -10.52 18.42
C GLU A 123 -16.93 -10.38 17.95
N LEU A 124 -16.41 -9.16 17.83
CA LEU A 124 -15.06 -8.90 17.30
C LEU A 124 -13.96 -9.07 18.33
N VAL A 125 -14.21 -8.72 19.60
CA VAL A 125 -13.19 -8.73 20.67
C VAL A 125 -13.35 -9.93 21.62
N SER A 126 -14.58 -10.34 21.90
CA SER A 126 -14.90 -11.39 22.87
C SER A 126 -15.64 -12.58 22.26
N GLY A 127 -15.67 -12.65 20.93
CA GLY A 127 -16.28 -13.74 20.19
C GLY A 127 -15.49 -15.03 20.33
N PRO A 128 -16.09 -16.19 20.00
CA PRO A 128 -15.33 -17.42 19.83
C PRO A 128 -14.26 -17.22 18.74
N GLU A 129 -13.05 -17.73 18.95
CA GLU A 129 -11.90 -17.55 18.04
C GLU A 129 -12.26 -17.88 16.58
N ASP A 130 -13.01 -18.97 16.36
CA ASP A 130 -13.48 -19.39 15.04
C ASP A 130 -14.33 -18.31 14.31
N ALA A 131 -15.13 -17.54 15.05
CA ALA A 131 -15.96 -16.48 14.47
C ALA A 131 -15.13 -15.24 14.12
N VAL A 132 -14.14 -14.90 14.96
CA VAL A 132 -13.22 -13.79 14.71
C VAL A 132 -12.33 -14.09 13.51
N GLU A 133 -11.83 -15.33 13.41
CA GLU A 133 -11.03 -15.79 12.28
C GLU A 133 -11.84 -15.77 10.98
N ALA A 134 -13.10 -16.20 10.99
CA ALA A 134 -13.97 -16.12 9.82
C ALA A 134 -14.19 -14.67 9.31
N ILE A 135 -14.32 -13.71 10.23
CA ILE A 135 -14.44 -12.29 9.88
C ILE A 135 -13.11 -11.75 9.33
N ALA A 136 -11.98 -12.13 9.94
CA ALA A 136 -10.65 -11.77 9.44
C ALA A 136 -10.41 -12.33 8.02
N ASP A 137 -10.86 -13.56 7.76
CA ASP A 137 -10.78 -14.20 6.45
C ASP A 137 -11.64 -13.49 5.40
N GLU A 138 -12.85 -13.03 5.78
CA GLU A 138 -13.68 -12.22 4.89
C GLU A 138 -12.98 -10.91 4.49
N ILE A 139 -12.39 -10.21 5.47
CA ILE A 139 -11.62 -8.99 5.20
C ILE A 139 -10.41 -9.30 4.31
N ASN A 140 -9.68 -10.38 4.59
CA ASN A 140 -8.55 -10.82 3.79
C ASN A 140 -8.94 -11.13 2.34
N LEU A 141 -10.10 -11.76 2.12
CA LEU A 141 -10.64 -12.04 0.79
C LEU A 141 -10.92 -10.73 0.03
N ARG A 142 -11.64 -9.79 0.65
CA ARG A 142 -11.95 -8.49 0.02
C ARG A 142 -10.68 -7.71 -0.33
N ILE A 143 -9.72 -7.65 0.59
CA ILE A 143 -8.42 -7.01 0.35
C ILE A 143 -7.65 -7.72 -0.77
N ASN A 144 -7.73 -9.05 -0.87
CA ASN A 144 -7.09 -9.81 -1.94
C ASN A 144 -7.69 -9.47 -3.32
N ASP A 145 -9.01 -9.36 -3.39
CA ASP A 145 -9.72 -8.98 -4.61
C ASP A 145 -9.35 -7.55 -5.03
N ALA A 146 -9.31 -6.60 -4.09
CA ALA A 146 -8.86 -5.23 -4.33
C ALA A 146 -7.39 -5.18 -4.79
N CYS A 147 -6.50 -5.97 -4.18
CA CYS A 147 -5.11 -6.10 -4.60
C CYS A 147 -4.99 -6.66 -6.02
N THR A 148 -5.77 -7.69 -6.35
CA THR A 148 -5.78 -8.34 -7.66
C THR A 148 -6.29 -7.40 -8.75
N PHE A 149 -7.31 -6.60 -8.44
CA PHE A 149 -7.81 -5.54 -9.30
C PHE A 149 -6.73 -4.51 -9.59
N HIS A 150 -6.05 -4.02 -8.54
CA HIS A 150 -4.96 -3.04 -8.64
C HIS A 150 -3.60 -3.60 -9.05
N LYS A 151 -3.55 -4.88 -9.43
CA LYS A 151 -2.32 -5.56 -9.90
C LYS A 151 -1.19 -5.52 -8.87
N ILE A 152 -1.54 -5.48 -7.59
CA ILE A 152 -0.63 -5.63 -6.46
C ILE A 152 -0.67 -7.09 -6.00
N LYS A 153 0.50 -7.72 -5.90
CA LYS A 153 0.64 -9.05 -5.33
C LYS A 153 0.68 -8.94 -3.81
N ILE A 154 -0.06 -9.81 -3.14
CA ILE A 154 -0.03 -9.96 -1.68
C ILE A 154 0.48 -11.36 -1.33
N ALA A 155 1.35 -11.45 -0.33
CA ALA A 155 1.77 -12.74 0.22
C ALA A 155 0.74 -13.16 1.28
N LYS A 156 -0.10 -14.15 0.95
CA LYS A 156 -1.17 -14.65 1.83
C LYS A 156 -0.63 -15.17 3.17
N ASP A 157 0.56 -15.76 3.15
CA ASP A 157 1.18 -16.37 4.33
C ASP A 157 1.69 -15.32 5.35
N GLU A 158 1.68 -14.03 5.00
CA GLU A 158 2.17 -12.93 5.84
C GLU A 158 1.10 -11.85 6.09
N THR A 159 -0.18 -12.15 5.86
CA THR A 159 -1.30 -11.27 6.22
C THR A 159 -1.87 -11.66 7.58
N SER A 160 -1.84 -10.73 8.53
CA SER A 160 -2.46 -10.91 9.85
C SER A 160 -3.38 -9.74 10.18
N ILE A 161 -4.59 -10.04 10.64
CA ILE A 161 -5.57 -9.07 11.11
C ILE A 161 -5.87 -9.38 12.57
N VAL A 162 -5.77 -8.38 13.42
CA VAL A 162 -6.10 -8.47 14.85
C VAL A 162 -7.05 -7.34 15.21
N PHE A 163 -8.09 -7.66 15.96
CA PHE A 163 -9.03 -6.70 16.53
C PHE A 163 -8.68 -6.47 17.99
N LEU A 164 -8.62 -5.22 18.41
CA LEU A 164 -8.29 -4.84 19.78
C LEU A 164 -9.28 -3.80 20.29
N ASP A 165 -9.46 -3.80 21.61
CA ASP A 165 -10.19 -2.74 22.31
C ASP A 165 -9.27 -1.51 22.44
N PRO A 166 -9.64 -0.33 21.90
CA PRO A 166 -8.82 0.88 22.04
C PRO A 166 -8.67 1.37 23.49
N GLU A 167 -9.56 0.95 24.39
CA GLU A 167 -9.50 1.30 25.83
C GLU A 167 -8.95 0.16 26.70
N GLY A 168 -8.69 -1.01 26.13
CA GLY A 168 -8.03 -2.12 26.82
C GLY A 168 -6.54 -1.85 26.93
N ASP A 169 -6.00 -1.83 28.16
CA ASP A 169 -4.55 -1.78 28.38
C ASP A 169 -3.89 -2.93 27.60
N ASP A 170 -3.14 -2.60 26.55
CA ASP A 170 -2.19 -3.50 25.88
C ASP A 170 -1.11 -3.90 26.89
N VAL A 171 -1.37 -4.92 27.71
CA VAL A 171 -0.32 -5.74 28.29
C VAL A 171 0.01 -6.77 27.22
N ASP A 172 0.96 -6.43 26.34
CA ASP A 172 1.89 -7.37 25.70
C ASP A 172 2.88 -6.61 24.81
N ASP A 173 3.74 -5.82 25.47
CA ASP A 173 5.10 -5.53 25.02
C ASP A 173 6.07 -6.35 25.90
N VAL A 174 6.10 -7.69 25.76
CA VAL A 174 7.20 -8.50 26.31
C VAL A 174 7.56 -9.66 25.37
N GLU A 175 8.78 -9.56 24.84
CA GLU A 175 9.65 -10.52 24.12
C GLU A 175 9.50 -10.72 22.60
#